data_AF-A0A2J6PV46-F1
#
_entry.id   AF-A0A2J6PV46-F1
#
_cell.length_a   1.000
_cell.length_b   1.000
_cell.length_c   1.000
_cell.angle_alpha   90.00
_cell.angle_beta   90.00
_cell.angle_gamma   90.00
#
_symmetry.space_group_name_H-M   'P 1'
#
loop_
_entity.id
_entity.type
_entity.pdbx_description
1 polymer ?
#
loop_
_entity_poly.entity_id
_entity_poly.type
_entity_poly.pdbx_seq_one_letter_code
_entity_poly.pdbx_strand_id
1 'polypeptide(L)'
;CWIRPDDGKHIRLLGPDIESLVEYKQQGHELKSHEHVPDDIRQKLYDREKESLERHKNPTSVGNPPIPITIAVLPAPAGTQNFPMPSKPIPLERLDIPGPLEEQVEEYGTWHESRVKTTGWKADCKKACGAMIKHGIDLNQMRCDQDPQPLIDEGVLKGTAKRFLCDIDYWFERNKRPRIREQLD
;
A
#
# COMPACT_ATOMS: atom_id res chain seq x y z
N CYS A 1 7.66 8.56 5.29
CA CYS A 1 6.67 8.33 6.37
C CYS A 1 7.05 9.21 7.56
N TRP A 2 6.08 9.63 8.35
CA TRP A 2 6.31 10.36 9.59
C TRP A 2 6.24 9.38 10.76
N ILE A 3 7.15 9.49 11.72
CA ILE A 3 7.16 8.65 12.91
C ILE A 3 6.44 9.42 14.01
N ARG A 4 5.33 8.88 14.51
CA ARG A 4 4.59 9.46 15.61
C ARG A 4 5.43 9.42 16.89
N PRO A 5 5.63 10.55 17.60
CA PRO A 5 6.40 10.58 18.84
C PRO A 5 5.79 9.74 19.96
N ASP A 6 4.46 9.65 20.01
CA ASP A 6 3.73 9.01 21.11
C ASP A 6 3.93 7.49 21.18
N ASP A 7 4.02 6.81 20.04
CA ASP A 7 4.02 5.35 19.96
C ASP A 7 5.01 4.77 18.93
N GLY A 8 5.79 5.62 18.26
CA GLY A 8 6.75 5.21 17.23
C GLY A 8 6.10 4.66 15.96
N LYS A 9 4.79 4.85 15.76
CA LYS A 9 4.09 4.34 14.58
C LYS A 9 4.52 5.11 13.34
N HIS A 10 4.86 4.36 12.29
CA HIS A 10 5.10 4.94 10.96
C HIS A 10 3.78 5.26 10.28
N ILE A 11 3.53 6.55 10.08
CA ILE A 11 2.37 7.06 9.36
C ILE A 11 2.79 7.38 7.94
N ARG A 12 2.05 6.85 6.97
CA ARG A 12 2.27 7.15 5.55
C ARG A 12 1.84 8.60 5.30
N LEU A 13 2.74 9.38 4.72
CA LEU A 13 2.45 10.72 4.23
C LEU A 13 1.87 10.60 2.83
N LEU A 14 0.77 11.30 2.58
CA LEU A 14 0.11 11.42 1.28
C LEU A 14 0.58 12.71 0.58
N GLY A 15 0.29 12.84 -0.71
CA GLY A 15 0.66 14.00 -1.53
C GLY A 15 0.38 15.36 -0.86
N PRO A 16 -0.84 15.61 -0.35
CA PRO A 16 -1.17 16.87 0.32
C PRO A 16 -0.35 17.15 1.59
N ASP A 17 0.05 16.10 2.31
CA ASP A 17 0.89 16.25 3.51
C ASP A 17 2.31 16.62 3.11
N ILE A 18 2.82 16.03 2.02
CA ILE A 18 4.14 16.35 1.47
C ILE A 18 4.16 17.78 0.94
N GLU A 19 3.13 18.21 0.23
CA GLU A 19 2.99 19.59 -0.25
C GLU A 19 3.00 20.60 0.91
N SER A 20 2.25 20.33 1.98
CA SER A 20 2.24 21.18 3.18
C SER A 20 3.62 21.24 3.86
N LEU A 21 4.34 20.12 3.91
CA LEU A 21 5.71 20.08 4.46
C LEU A 21 6.72 20.83 3.57
N VAL A 22 6.54 20.77 2.24
CA VAL A 22 7.37 21.48 1.28
C VAL A 22 7.14 22.98 1.40
N GLU A 23 5.89 23.44 1.53
CA GLU A 23 5.55 24.84 1.76
C GLU A 23 6.14 25.35 3.08
N TYR A 24 6.02 24.57 4.15
CA TYR A 24 6.62 24.89 5.45
C TYR A 24 8.15 25.05 5.35
N LYS A 25 8.83 24.20 4.56
CA LYS A 25 10.26 24.33 4.30
C LYS A 25 10.60 25.58 3.49
N GLN A 26 9.77 25.93 2.50
CA GLN A 26 9.96 27.11 1.65
C GLN A 26 9.79 28.43 2.42
N GLN A 27 8.99 28.42 3.48
CA GLN A 27 8.83 29.54 4.42
C GLN A 27 10.06 29.72 5.36
N GLY A 28 11.11 28.91 5.18
CA GLY A 28 12.37 29.02 5.92
C GLY A 28 12.42 28.17 7.19
N HIS A 29 11.39 27.35 7.45
CA HIS A 29 11.38 26.46 8.60
C HIS A 29 12.17 25.17 8.33
N GLU A 30 12.82 24.65 9.38
CA GLU A 30 13.74 23.53 9.25
C GLU A 30 13.04 22.19 9.58
N LEU A 31 13.06 21.25 8.62
CA LEU A 31 12.53 19.88 8.77
C LEU A 31 13.68 18.88 8.83
N LYS A 32 14.47 18.91 9.90
CA LYS A 32 15.60 17.98 10.11
C LYS A 32 15.19 16.62 10.65
N SER A 33 14.09 16.58 11.42
CA SER A 33 13.64 15.38 12.12
C SER A 33 12.12 15.31 12.17
N HIS A 34 11.59 14.14 12.50
CA HIS A 34 10.16 13.86 12.70
C HIS A 34 9.53 14.78 13.77
N GLU A 35 10.32 15.30 14.71
CA GLU A 35 9.89 16.27 15.72
C GLU A 35 9.63 17.69 15.16
N HIS A 36 10.08 17.99 13.94
CA HIS A 36 9.93 19.32 13.34
C HIS A 36 8.70 19.45 12.44
N VAL A 37 7.89 18.39 12.34
CA VAL A 37 6.61 18.44 11.64
C VAL A 37 5.66 19.36 12.41
N PRO A 38 5.08 20.39 11.77
CA PRO A 38 4.15 21.32 12.41
C PRO A 38 2.87 20.66 12.94
N ASP A 39 2.29 21.22 13.99
CA ASP A 39 1.13 20.64 14.67
C ASP A 39 -0.12 20.57 13.78
N ASP A 40 -0.30 21.49 12.84
CA ASP A 40 -1.42 21.46 11.88
C ASP A 40 -1.31 20.26 10.93
N ILE A 41 -0.09 19.93 10.48
CA ILE A 41 0.17 18.75 9.65
C ILE A 41 0.02 17.48 10.49
N ARG A 42 0.47 17.48 11.75
CA ARG A 42 0.24 16.35 12.68
C ARG A 42 -1.26 16.10 12.87
N GLN A 43 -2.03 17.15 13.15
CA GLN A 43 -3.47 17.06 13.38
C GLN A 43 -4.19 16.45 12.17
N LYS A 44 -3.86 16.89 10.95
CA LYS A 44 -4.41 16.32 9.72
C LYS A 44 -4.11 14.82 9.58
N LEU A 45 -2.91 14.37 9.98
CA LEU A 45 -2.54 12.96 9.98
C LEU A 45 -3.34 12.16 11.01
N TYR A 46 -3.54 12.71 12.22
CA TYR A 46 -4.37 12.09 13.26
C TYR A 46 -5.85 12.00 12.86
N ASP A 47 -6.42 13.06 12.29
CA ASP A 47 -7.83 13.10 11.90
C ASP A 47 -8.13 12.08 10.79
N ARG A 48 -7.23 11.95 9.81
CA ARG A 48 -7.34 10.95 8.74
C ARG A 48 -7.27 9.52 9.27
N GLU A 49 -6.36 9.27 10.21
CA GLU A 49 -6.26 7.96 10.85
C GLU A 49 -7.52 7.62 11.66
N LYS A 50 -8.05 8.60 12.40
CA LYS A 50 -9.30 8.46 13.17
C LYS A 50 -10.49 8.19 12.25
N GLU A 51 -10.65 8.93 11.16
CA GLU A 51 -11.72 8.74 10.18
C GLU A 51 -11.66 7.33 9.55
N SER A 52 -10.45 6.85 9.25
CA SER A 52 -10.25 5.48 8.78
C SER A 52 -10.75 4.46 9.81
N LEU A 53 -10.41 4.63 11.08
CA LEU A 53 -10.81 3.73 12.16
C LEU A 53 -12.33 3.71 12.38
N GLU A 54 -13.01 4.86 12.23
CA GLU A 54 -14.47 4.96 12.33
C GLU A 54 -15.19 4.28 11.16
N ARG A 55 -14.63 4.36 9.94
CA ARG A 55 -15.16 3.63 8.77
C ARG A 55 -15.09 2.10 8.94
N HIS A 56 -14.11 1.59 9.68
CA HIS A 56 -13.95 0.16 9.94
C HIS A 56 -14.78 -0.37 11.13
N LYS A 57 -15.46 0.49 11.89
CA LYS A 57 -16.27 0.09 13.06
C LYS A 57 -17.77 -0.06 12.79
N ASN A 58 -18.27 0.41 11.65
CA ASN A 58 -19.70 0.34 11.31
C ASN A 58 -19.97 -0.57 10.10
N PRO A 59 -20.07 -1.90 10.27
CA PRO A 59 -20.79 -2.72 9.31
C PRO A 59 -22.28 -2.72 9.67
N THR A 60 -23.13 -2.20 8.78
CA THR A 60 -24.53 -2.63 8.46
C THR A 60 -25.62 -1.52 8.47
N SER A 61 -26.15 -1.29 7.26
CA SER A 61 -27.56 -1.05 6.84
C SER A 61 -28.32 0.22 7.23
N VAL A 62 -28.78 0.97 6.21
CA VAL A 62 -30.20 1.20 5.77
C VAL A 62 -30.11 1.92 4.39
N GLY A 63 -30.78 1.63 3.27
CA GLY A 63 -31.73 0.63 2.82
C GLY A 63 -32.09 1.00 1.35
N ASN A 64 -32.06 0.05 0.42
CA ASN A 64 -32.44 0.27 -0.98
C ASN A 64 -33.67 -0.61 -1.33
N PRO A 65 -34.79 -0.06 -1.83
CA PRO A 65 -35.80 -0.87 -2.50
C PRO A 65 -35.39 -1.13 -3.97
N PRO A 66 -35.91 -2.19 -4.61
CA PRO A 66 -35.46 -2.65 -5.92
C PRO A 66 -35.98 -1.73 -7.04
N ILE A 67 -35.09 -1.29 -7.94
CA ILE A 67 -35.44 -0.45 -9.08
C ILE A 67 -35.81 -1.35 -10.29
N PRO A 68 -36.98 -1.19 -10.93
CA PRO A 68 -37.29 -1.86 -12.19
C PRO A 68 -36.58 -1.18 -13.36
N ILE A 69 -35.91 -1.98 -14.20
CA ILE A 69 -35.22 -1.50 -15.40
C ILE A 69 -36.28 -1.20 -16.49
N THR A 70 -36.41 0.07 -16.87
CA THR A 70 -37.15 0.47 -18.08
C THR A 70 -36.25 1.36 -18.93
N ILE A 71 -35.90 0.89 -20.13
CA ILE A 71 -35.05 1.59 -21.09
C ILE A 71 -35.95 2.44 -21.99
N ALA A 72 -35.80 3.76 -21.94
CA ALA A 72 -36.45 4.70 -22.87
C ALA A 72 -35.39 5.51 -23.63
N VAL A 73 -35.55 5.58 -24.94
CA VAL A 73 -34.65 6.16 -25.95
C VAL A 73 -35.01 7.64 -26.20
N LEU A 74 -34.07 8.56 -25.90
CA LEU A 74 -33.71 9.90 -26.47
C LEU A 74 -34.82 10.95 -26.83
N PRO A 75 -34.55 12.29 -26.97
CA PRO A 75 -33.27 12.99 -27.20
C PRO A 75 -32.97 14.26 -26.33
N ALA A 76 -31.75 14.80 -26.47
CA ALA A 76 -31.12 15.92 -25.74
C ALA A 76 -31.75 17.32 -25.99
N PRO A 77 -31.48 18.39 -25.19
CA PRO A 77 -30.17 19.08 -25.24
C PRO A 77 -29.64 19.73 -23.93
N ALA A 78 -28.32 19.96 -23.94
CA ALA A 78 -27.51 20.96 -23.23
C ALA A 78 -27.56 21.08 -21.69
N GLY A 79 -26.38 20.93 -21.07
CA GLY A 79 -26.15 21.35 -19.69
C GLY A 79 -24.98 20.62 -19.04
N THR A 80 -23.77 21.08 -19.33
CA THR A 80 -22.50 20.65 -18.72
C THR A 80 -22.60 20.59 -17.20
N GLN A 81 -22.57 19.40 -16.60
CA GLN A 81 -22.41 19.23 -15.16
C GLN A 81 -21.33 18.19 -14.89
N ASN A 82 -20.19 18.70 -14.41
CA ASN A 82 -19.03 17.95 -13.98
C ASN A 82 -19.42 16.99 -12.85
N PHE A 83 -19.47 15.70 -13.17
CA PHE A 83 -19.34 14.67 -12.14
C PHE A 83 -17.91 14.75 -11.58
N PRO A 84 -17.71 14.86 -10.26
CA PRO A 84 -16.41 14.56 -9.69
C PRO A 84 -16.16 13.07 -9.95
N MET A 85 -15.28 12.80 -10.91
CA MET A 85 -14.69 11.48 -11.12
C MET A 85 -14.24 10.91 -9.77
N PRO A 86 -14.38 9.59 -9.54
CA PRO A 86 -13.71 8.96 -8.43
C PRO A 86 -12.25 9.38 -8.49
N SER A 87 -11.71 9.90 -7.39
CA SER A 87 -10.31 10.28 -7.29
C SER A 87 -9.53 9.11 -7.85
N LYS A 88 -8.85 9.33 -8.99
CA LYS A 88 -8.00 8.30 -9.59
C LYS A 88 -7.13 7.81 -8.43
N PRO A 89 -7.16 6.52 -8.05
CA PRO A 89 -6.13 6.02 -7.17
C PRO A 89 -4.83 6.49 -7.80
N ILE A 90 -3.97 7.20 -7.06
CA ILE A 90 -2.60 7.44 -7.54
C ILE A 90 -2.15 6.05 -7.94
N PRO A 91 -1.94 5.77 -9.24
CA PRO A 91 -1.59 4.42 -9.63
C PRO A 91 -0.29 4.15 -8.89
N LEU A 92 -0.32 3.24 -7.90
CA LEU A 92 0.91 2.60 -7.50
C LEU A 92 1.45 2.04 -8.80
N GLU A 93 2.55 2.62 -9.28
CA GLU A 93 3.16 2.22 -10.54
C GLU A 93 3.31 0.71 -10.47
N ARG A 94 2.59 -0.01 -11.34
CA ARG A 94 2.55 -1.47 -11.30
C ARG A 94 3.99 -1.95 -11.39
N LEU A 95 4.35 -2.94 -10.58
CA LEU A 95 5.62 -3.63 -10.75
C LEU A 95 5.55 -4.30 -12.13
N ASP A 96 6.17 -3.67 -13.13
CA ASP A 96 6.20 -4.15 -14.51
C ASP A 96 7.26 -5.24 -14.63
N ILE A 97 6.97 -6.37 -14.00
CA ILE A 97 7.81 -7.55 -13.97
C ILE A 97 7.28 -8.53 -15.02
N PRO A 98 8.08 -8.89 -16.04
CA PRO A 98 7.67 -9.88 -17.03
C PRO A 98 7.63 -11.29 -16.41
N GLY A 99 6.78 -12.15 -16.99
CA GLY A 99 6.66 -13.57 -16.63
C GLY A 99 5.47 -13.91 -15.71
N PRO A 100 5.30 -15.19 -15.35
CA PRO A 100 4.20 -15.67 -14.51
C PRO A 100 4.20 -15.05 -13.11
N LEU A 101 3.02 -14.70 -12.58
CA LEU A 101 2.90 -14.03 -11.27
C LEU A 101 3.43 -14.89 -10.11
N GLU A 102 3.16 -16.20 -10.13
CA GLU A 102 3.65 -17.12 -9.10
C GLU A 102 5.18 -17.16 -9.05
N GLU A 103 5.83 -17.24 -10.22
CA GLU A 103 7.29 -17.24 -10.34
C GLU A 103 7.91 -15.92 -9.82
N GLN A 104 7.22 -14.79 -10.00
CA GLN A 104 7.64 -13.51 -9.41
C GLN A 104 7.63 -13.55 -7.88
N VAL A 105 6.59 -14.15 -7.30
CA VAL A 105 6.48 -14.33 -5.84
C VAL A 105 7.55 -15.31 -5.33
N GLU A 106 7.83 -16.38 -6.08
CA GLU A 106 8.91 -17.33 -5.75
C GLU A 106 10.31 -16.69 -5.80
N GLU A 107 10.59 -15.87 -6.82
CA GLU A 107 11.85 -15.13 -6.90
C GLU A 107 12.00 -14.15 -5.73
N TYR A 108 10.92 -13.46 -5.36
CA TYR A 108 10.88 -12.59 -4.20
C TYR A 108 11.13 -13.37 -2.89
N GLY A 109 10.52 -14.54 -2.74
CA GLY A 109 10.75 -15.45 -1.60
C GLY A 109 12.21 -15.90 -1.51
N THR A 110 12.79 -16.31 -2.64
CA THR A 110 14.19 -16.73 -2.76
C THR A 110 15.14 -15.60 -2.37
N TRP A 111 14.82 -14.37 -2.78
CA TRP A 111 15.58 -13.19 -2.38
C TRP A 111 15.51 -12.95 -0.87
N HIS A 112 14.34 -13.07 -0.24
CA HIS A 112 14.20 -12.97 1.22
C HIS A 112 15.06 -14.02 1.96
N GLU A 113 15.07 -15.26 1.47
CA GLU A 113 15.91 -16.32 2.03
C GLU A 113 17.41 -16.02 1.93
N SER A 114 17.85 -15.37 0.86
CA SER A 114 19.26 -14.99 0.67
C SER A 114 19.76 -13.99 1.72
N ARG A 115 18.83 -13.20 2.30
CA ARG A 115 19.13 -12.14 3.28
C ARG A 115 19.17 -12.63 4.73
N VAL A 116 18.83 -13.89 4.97
CA VAL A 116 18.74 -14.46 6.31
C VAL A 116 19.62 -15.71 6.44
N LYS A 117 20.37 -15.83 7.54
CA LYS A 117 21.23 -17.00 7.79
C LYS A 117 20.50 -18.10 8.57
N THR A 118 19.62 -17.72 9.48
CA THR A 118 18.92 -18.62 10.40
C THR A 118 17.92 -19.49 9.65
N THR A 119 17.99 -20.81 9.87
CA THR A 119 17.09 -21.80 9.23
C THR A 119 15.62 -21.55 9.53
N GLY A 120 15.29 -21.17 10.77
CA GLY A 120 13.91 -20.81 11.15
C GLY A 120 13.37 -19.62 10.36
N TRP A 121 14.17 -18.57 10.15
CA TRP A 121 13.75 -17.42 9.33
C TRP A 121 13.59 -17.79 7.86
N LYS A 122 14.46 -18.64 7.30
CA LYS A 122 14.27 -19.15 5.94
C LYS A 122 12.96 -19.93 5.81
N ALA A 123 12.65 -20.77 6.80
CA ALA A 123 11.39 -21.52 6.82
C ALA A 123 10.17 -20.60 6.89
N ASP A 124 10.23 -19.53 7.68
CA ASP A 124 9.17 -18.52 7.72
C ASP A 124 9.01 -17.77 6.38
N CYS A 125 10.11 -17.40 5.72
CA CYS A 125 10.05 -16.77 4.39
C CYS A 125 9.42 -17.69 3.35
N LYS A 126 9.80 -18.98 3.34
CA LYS A 126 9.18 -20.00 2.47
C LYS A 126 7.69 -20.15 2.74
N LYS A 127 7.31 -20.19 4.01
CA LYS A 127 5.92 -20.31 4.43
C LYS A 127 5.11 -19.09 3.97
N ALA A 128 5.64 -17.88 4.14
CA ALA A 128 4.99 -16.66 3.68
C ALA A 128 4.81 -16.65 2.16
N CYS A 129 5.85 -17.02 1.40
CA CYS A 129 5.80 -17.17 -0.05
C CYS A 129 4.74 -18.19 -0.48
N GLY A 130 4.75 -19.38 0.12
CA GLY A 130 3.78 -20.44 -0.16
C GLY A 130 2.35 -20.05 0.18
N ALA A 131 2.13 -19.31 1.27
CA ALA A 131 0.81 -18.78 1.62
C ALA A 131 0.29 -17.81 0.57
N MET A 132 1.12 -16.87 0.10
CA MET A 132 0.71 -15.90 -0.94
C MET A 132 0.34 -16.61 -2.25
N ILE A 133 1.15 -17.56 -2.71
CA ILE A 133 0.87 -18.36 -3.91
C ILE A 133 -0.41 -19.18 -3.74
N LYS A 134 -0.56 -19.87 -2.61
CA LYS A 134 -1.76 -20.68 -2.29
C LYS A 134 -3.05 -19.85 -2.33
N HIS A 135 -3.00 -18.59 -1.89
CA HIS A 135 -4.14 -17.68 -1.89
C HIS A 135 -4.27 -16.87 -3.19
N GLY A 136 -3.41 -17.10 -4.19
CA GLY A 136 -3.43 -16.40 -5.47
C GLY A 136 -3.10 -14.91 -5.36
N ILE A 137 -2.28 -14.53 -4.38
CA ILE A 137 -1.91 -13.14 -4.10
C ILE A 137 -0.56 -12.82 -4.76
N ASP A 138 -0.56 -11.88 -5.69
CA ASP A 138 0.65 -11.41 -6.39
C ASP A 138 1.37 -10.26 -5.65
N LEU A 139 2.58 -9.91 -6.11
CA LEU A 139 3.40 -8.86 -5.49
C LEU A 139 2.75 -7.46 -5.53
N ASN A 140 1.95 -7.14 -6.54
CA ASN A 140 1.22 -5.87 -6.59
C ASN A 140 0.10 -5.85 -5.56
N GLN A 141 -0.62 -6.96 -5.38
CA GLN A 141 -1.65 -7.10 -4.35
C GLN A 141 -1.06 -7.04 -2.93
N MET A 142 0.05 -7.75 -2.68
CA MET A 142 0.78 -7.67 -1.41
C MET A 142 1.30 -6.25 -1.10
N ARG A 143 1.65 -5.48 -2.12
CA ARG A 143 2.08 -4.08 -1.98
C ARG A 143 0.90 -3.15 -1.69
N CYS A 144 -0.27 -3.45 -2.24
CA CYS A 144 -1.51 -2.70 -1.99
C CYS A 144 -2.07 -2.96 -0.59
N ASP A 145 -2.05 -4.21 -0.14
CA ASP A 145 -2.53 -4.62 1.18
C ASP A 145 -1.37 -5.20 2.01
N GLN A 146 -0.92 -4.40 2.98
CA GLN A 146 0.21 -4.74 3.86
C GLN A 146 -0.25 -5.26 5.23
N ASP A 147 -1.47 -5.79 5.36
CA ASP A 147 -1.88 -6.47 6.58
C ASP A 147 -1.10 -7.78 6.80
N PRO A 148 -0.30 -7.91 7.88
CA PRO A 148 0.43 -9.14 8.15
C PRO A 148 -0.44 -10.24 8.79
N GLN A 149 -1.67 -9.97 9.24
CA GLN A 149 -2.48 -10.96 9.96
C GLN A 149 -2.69 -12.28 9.20
N PRO A 150 -3.04 -12.28 7.89
CA PRO A 150 -3.24 -13.53 7.17
C PRO A 150 -2.00 -14.44 7.14
N LEU A 151 -0.80 -13.84 7.11
CA LEU A 151 0.46 -14.58 7.20
C LEU A 151 0.73 -15.11 8.60
N ILE A 152 0.37 -14.33 9.62
CA ILE A 152 0.51 -14.73 11.03
C ILE A 152 -0.42 -15.92 11.32
N ASP A 153 -1.64 -15.91 10.78
CA ASP A 153 -2.61 -16.99 10.90
C ASP A 153 -2.14 -18.28 10.23
N GLU A 154 -1.39 -18.17 9.12
CA GLU A 154 -0.69 -19.31 8.48
C GLU A 154 0.55 -19.76 9.29
N GLY A 155 0.87 -19.09 10.40
CA GLY A 155 1.94 -19.45 11.32
C GLY A 155 3.31 -18.89 10.93
N VAL A 156 3.36 -17.76 10.23
CA VAL A 156 4.58 -16.98 10.01
C VAL A 156 4.81 -16.07 11.21
N LEU A 157 6.06 -15.96 11.68
CA LEU A 157 6.37 -15.01 12.76
C LEU A 157 5.97 -13.57 12.37
N LYS A 158 5.31 -12.85 13.28
CA LYS A 158 4.85 -11.46 13.09
C LYS A 158 5.91 -10.53 12.51
N GLY A 159 7.15 -10.65 12.97
CA GLY A 159 8.27 -9.86 12.46
C GLY A 159 8.61 -10.19 11.00
N THR A 160 8.63 -11.48 10.66
CA THR A 160 8.87 -11.97 9.30
C THR A 160 7.75 -11.54 8.36
N ALA A 161 6.48 -11.72 8.75
CA ALA A 161 5.31 -11.33 7.97
C ALA A 161 5.34 -9.83 7.59
N LYS A 162 5.58 -8.96 8.58
CA LYS A 162 5.70 -7.51 8.34
C LYS A 162 6.82 -7.17 7.37
N ARG A 163 8.00 -7.76 7.57
CA ARG A 163 9.16 -7.51 6.71
C ARG A 163 8.92 -8.01 5.29
N PHE A 164 8.29 -9.17 5.16
CA PHE A 164 7.94 -9.77 3.87
C PHE A 164 7.00 -8.89 3.05
N LEU A 165 6.06 -8.17 3.67
CA LEU A 165 5.16 -7.26 2.94
C LEU A 165 5.81 -5.89 2.65
N CYS A 166 6.64 -5.38 3.55
CA CYS A 166 7.24 -4.05 3.39
C CYS A 166 8.44 -4.01 2.43
N ASP A 167 9.14 -5.12 2.22
CA ASP A 167 10.39 -5.16 1.45
C ASP A 167 10.18 -5.24 -0.08
N ILE A 168 8.94 -5.27 -0.57
CA ILE A 168 8.62 -5.48 -2.00
C ILE A 168 9.22 -4.36 -2.87
N ASP A 169 9.00 -3.09 -2.52
CA ASP A 169 9.55 -1.95 -3.26
C ASP A 169 11.08 -1.96 -3.23
N TYR A 170 11.67 -2.30 -2.08
CA TYR A 170 13.11 -2.37 -1.92
C TYR A 170 13.74 -3.47 -2.79
N TRP A 171 13.11 -4.65 -2.83
CA TRP A 171 13.54 -5.73 -3.71
C TRP A 171 13.45 -5.33 -5.16
N PHE A 172 12.30 -4.79 -5.57
CA PHE A 172 12.05 -4.43 -6.97
C PHE A 172 13.08 -3.43 -7.48
N GLU A 173 13.26 -2.31 -6.78
CA GLU A 173 14.16 -1.25 -7.24
C GLU A 173 15.64 -1.66 -7.24
N ARG A 174 16.08 -2.48 -6.28
CA ARG A 174 17.50 -2.83 -6.15
C ARG A 174 17.93 -4.11 -6.84
N ASN A 175 17.01 -5.03 -7.10
CA ASN A 175 17.36 -6.35 -7.60
C ASN A 175 16.65 -6.62 -8.93
N LYS A 176 15.34 -6.38 -9.01
CA LYS A 176 14.56 -6.79 -10.18
C LYS A 176 14.65 -5.78 -11.33
N ARG A 177 14.48 -4.50 -11.06
CA ARG A 177 14.51 -3.42 -12.07
C ARG A 177 15.82 -3.34 -12.85
N PRO A 178 17.01 -3.44 -12.23
CA PRO A 178 18.28 -3.46 -12.98
C PRO A 178 18.38 -4.67 -13.91
N ARG A 179 18.02 -5.87 -13.43
CA ARG A 179 18.05 -7.10 -14.23
C ARG A 179 17.13 -7.04 -15.45
N ILE A 180 15.97 -6.39 -15.33
CA ILE A 180 15.06 -6.20 -16.47
C ILE A 180 15.68 -5.28 -17.52
N ARG A 181 16.37 -4.21 -17.10
CA ARG A 181 17.06 -3.29 -18.03
C ARG A 181 18.20 -3.96 -18.78
N GLU A 182 19.02 -4.74 -18.07
CA GLU A 182 20.14 -5.50 -18.66
C GLU A 182 19.70 -6.55 -19.69
N GLN A 183 18.44 -7.02 -19.64
CA GLN A 183 17.90 -7.99 -20.60
C GLN A 183 17.34 -7.33 -21.87
N LEU A 184 17.20 -6.01 -21.88
CA LEU A 184 16.67 -5.24 -23.01
C LEU A 184 17.78 -4.53 -23.82
N ASP A 185 19.01 -4.50 -23.28
CA ASP A 185 20.23 -4.00 -23.94
C ASP A 185 20.97 -5.15 -24.67
#